data_AF-A0A6G0J0Q3-F1
#
_entry.id   AF-A0A6G0J0Q3-F1
#
_cell.length_a   1.000
_cell.length_b   1.000
_cell.length_c   1.000
_cell.angle_alpha   90.00
_cell.angle_beta   90.00
_cell.angle_gamma   90.00
#
_symmetry.space_group_name_H-M   'P 1'
#
loop_
_entity.id
_entity.type
_entity.pdbx_description
1 polymer ?
#
loop_
_entity_poly.entity_id
_entity_poly.type
_entity_poly.pdbx_seq_one_letter_code
_entity_poly.pdbx_strand_id
1 'polypeptide(L)'
;MRDMKGLVDSLVCYIQQEETADDKGLENSLCVMRNLSYQLYTELPTSVQIRLEGRTRASAPKDSEAIGCFTMYNRKDTDRNQNLSILSEVSRQPNGSEWLWHPKVVGLYKLVLQQSDGSTTTREAAIGALQNITAGEGRWASVLSGVVVDQERMLPILLDLLDTDSDMELKPLTGLLRNLARHCSNKDYMAKNMVNVLVSKLPSDGLQKSPSTEVVVNICGALNHLVTCSSLAARDISYLNGISKLVGIKTSHDNSSGSLKAARAASTVLCNMFQYNKLHRDYKQKGFCRRDFTDLTI
;
A
#
# COMPACT_ATOMS: atom_id res chain seq x y z
N MET A 1 -10.54 12.90 20.18
CA MET A 1 -11.21 11.57 20.25
C MET A 1 -10.24 10.45 20.60
N ARG A 2 -9.02 10.38 20.02
CA ARG A 2 -8.04 9.31 20.35
C ARG A 2 -7.74 9.21 21.86
N ASP A 3 -7.66 10.33 22.56
CA ASP A 3 -7.34 10.37 24.01
C ASP A 3 -8.57 10.16 24.91
N MET A 4 -9.75 9.98 24.34
CA MET A 4 -10.96 9.71 25.13
C MET A 4 -10.89 8.30 25.71
N LYS A 5 -10.71 8.22 27.03
CA LYS A 5 -10.57 6.96 27.76
C LYS A 5 -11.72 5.99 27.45
N GLY A 6 -11.36 4.79 27.00
CA GLY A 6 -12.30 3.70 26.72
C GLY A 6 -13.03 3.80 25.38
N LEU A 7 -12.91 4.91 24.62
CA LEU A 7 -13.61 5.05 23.34
C LEU A 7 -13.12 4.00 22.34
N VAL A 8 -11.81 3.96 22.07
CA VAL A 8 -11.23 3.05 21.08
C VAL A 8 -11.41 1.60 21.51
N ASP A 9 -11.22 1.29 22.80
CA ASP A 9 -11.45 -0.06 23.32
C ASP A 9 -12.90 -0.52 23.12
N SER A 10 -13.87 0.36 23.37
CA SER A 10 -15.29 0.04 23.17
C SER A 10 -15.63 -0.18 21.70
N LEU A 11 -15.06 0.63 20.80
CA LEU A 11 -15.24 0.45 19.35
C LEU A 11 -14.65 -0.88 18.87
N VAL A 12 -13.44 -1.23 19.31
CA VAL A 12 -12.83 -2.53 18.99
C VAL A 12 -13.67 -3.67 19.54
N CYS A 13 -14.09 -3.59 20.80
CA CYS A 13 -14.94 -4.61 21.43
C CYS A 13 -16.24 -4.80 20.65
N TYR A 14 -16.88 -3.71 20.24
CA TYR A 14 -18.12 -3.76 19.45
C TYR A 14 -17.90 -4.41 18.07
N ILE A 15 -16.82 -4.04 17.35
CA ILE A 15 -16.47 -4.65 16.05
C ILE A 15 -16.18 -6.15 16.19
N GLN A 16 -15.61 -6.60 17.33
CA GLN A 16 -15.32 -8.01 17.60
C GLN A 16 -16.57 -8.84 17.89
N GLN A 17 -17.66 -8.23 18.36
CA GLN A 17 -18.91 -8.91 18.71
C GLN A 17 -19.82 -9.08 17.48
N GLU A 18 -19.23 -9.54 16.38
CA GLU A 18 -19.77 -9.68 15.03
C GLU A 18 -21.23 -10.17 14.95
N GLU A 19 -21.60 -11.19 15.75
CA GLU A 19 -22.96 -11.75 15.74
C GLU A 19 -24.04 -10.87 16.40
N THR A 20 -23.63 -9.85 17.16
CA THR A 20 -24.54 -8.99 17.94
C THR A 20 -24.51 -7.53 17.49
N ALA A 21 -23.61 -7.19 16.57
CA ALA A 21 -23.50 -5.85 16.04
C ALA A 21 -24.62 -5.61 15.02
N ASP A 22 -25.35 -4.50 15.18
CA ASP A 22 -26.24 -4.01 14.15
C ASP A 22 -25.40 -3.47 12.99
N ASP A 23 -25.83 -3.72 11.75
CA ASP A 23 -25.09 -3.34 10.54
C ASP A 23 -24.70 -1.86 10.52
N LYS A 24 -25.60 -0.98 11.00
CA LYS A 24 -25.34 0.46 11.02
C LYS A 24 -24.40 0.86 12.15
N GLY A 25 -24.52 0.20 13.30
CA GLY A 25 -23.58 0.36 14.41
C GLY A 25 -22.15 -0.03 14.01
N LEU A 26 -22.01 -1.13 13.28
CA LEU A 26 -20.72 -1.65 12.81
C LEU A 26 -20.09 -0.69 11.80
N GLU A 27 -20.88 -0.25 10.81
CA GLU A 27 -20.47 0.74 9.81
C GLU A 27 -19.95 2.03 10.47
N ASN A 28 -20.72 2.58 11.40
CA ASN A 28 -20.35 3.80 12.12
C ASN A 28 -19.07 3.60 12.93
N SER A 29 -18.92 2.45 13.61
CA SER A 29 -17.74 2.14 14.41
C SER A 29 -16.48 2.06 13.55
N LEU A 30 -16.56 1.40 12.40
CA LEU A 30 -15.45 1.32 11.44
C LEU A 30 -15.13 2.67 10.81
N CYS A 31 -16.13 3.48 10.49
CA CYS A 31 -15.93 4.85 10.01
C CYS A 31 -15.16 5.70 11.04
N VAL A 32 -15.53 5.59 12.32
CA VAL A 32 -14.80 6.26 13.41
C VAL A 32 -13.37 5.71 13.49
N MET A 33 -13.16 4.40 13.45
CA MET A 33 -11.81 3.81 13.47
C MET A 33 -10.94 4.27 12.28
N ARG A 34 -11.50 4.35 11.08
CA ARG A 34 -10.84 4.92 9.88
C ARG A 34 -10.42 6.36 10.12
N ASN A 35 -11.33 7.20 10.62
CA ASN A 35 -11.07 8.61 10.89
C ASN A 35 -10.00 8.80 11.97
N LEU A 36 -10.05 8.00 13.04
CA LEU A 36 -9.01 8.00 14.07
C LEU A 36 -7.67 7.49 13.53
N SER A 37 -7.63 6.75 12.43
CA SER A 37 -6.37 6.32 11.81
C SER A 37 -5.77 7.37 10.86
N TYR A 38 -6.52 8.41 10.48
CA TYR A 38 -6.04 9.45 9.55
C TYR A 38 -4.93 10.30 10.17
N GLN A 39 -3.83 10.53 9.43
CA GLN A 39 -2.64 11.26 9.91
C GLN A 39 -2.06 10.73 11.24
N LEU A 40 -2.31 9.45 11.55
CA LEU A 40 -1.97 8.85 12.84
C LEU A 40 -0.54 9.17 13.27
N TYR A 41 0.45 8.91 12.41
CA TYR A 41 1.86 9.07 12.74
C TYR A 41 2.28 10.51 13.04
N THR A 42 1.67 11.50 12.39
CA THR A 42 1.98 12.91 12.60
C THR A 42 1.43 13.41 13.94
N GLU A 43 0.31 12.84 14.38
CA GLU A 43 -0.42 13.28 15.57
C GLU A 43 -0.13 12.42 16.82
N LEU A 44 0.65 11.34 16.69
CA LEU A 44 1.06 10.54 17.85
C LEU A 44 1.95 11.35 18.80
N PRO A 45 1.89 11.10 20.13
CA PRO A 45 2.85 11.68 21.07
C PRO A 45 4.30 11.32 20.71
N THR A 46 5.23 12.26 20.88
CA THR A 46 6.65 12.08 20.51
C THR A 46 7.28 10.85 21.16
N SER A 47 6.93 10.53 22.41
CA SER A 47 7.40 9.33 23.10
C SER A 47 6.99 8.04 22.39
N VAL A 48 5.78 8.01 21.81
CA VAL A 48 5.29 6.88 21.02
C VAL A 48 5.99 6.85 19.67
N GLN A 49 6.15 7.99 18.99
CA GLN A 49 6.87 8.05 17.71
C GLN A 49 8.30 7.49 17.84
N ILE A 50 9.05 7.94 18.84
CA ILE A 50 10.41 7.44 19.13
C ILE A 50 10.41 5.93 19.40
N ARG A 51 9.42 5.43 20.15
CA ARG A 51 9.27 3.99 20.40
C ARG A 51 9.02 3.23 19.09
N LEU A 52 8.12 3.69 18.24
CA LEU A 52 7.75 3.02 16.99
C LEU A 52 8.82 3.12 15.89
N GLU A 53 9.66 4.15 15.93
CA GLU A 53 10.86 4.24 15.10
C GLU A 53 11.92 3.20 15.50
N GLY A 54 11.87 2.73 16.75
CA GLY A 54 12.80 1.77 17.34
C GLY A 54 14.24 2.30 17.42
N ARG A 55 15.14 1.54 18.03
CA ARG A 55 16.57 1.93 18.06
C ARG A 55 17.17 1.86 16.65
N THR A 56 17.55 3.01 16.10
CA THR A 56 18.35 3.09 14.87
C THR A 56 19.74 2.52 15.16
N ARG A 57 20.38 1.82 14.20
CA ARG A 57 21.74 1.27 14.36
C ARG A 57 22.81 2.30 14.78
N ALA A 58 22.55 3.59 14.63
CA ALA A 58 23.40 4.67 15.12
C ALA A 58 23.44 4.79 16.67
N SER A 59 22.53 4.12 17.38
CA SER A 59 22.41 4.14 18.85
C SER A 59 22.86 2.84 19.53
N ALA A 60 23.34 1.85 18.76
CA ALA A 60 23.99 0.68 19.35
C ALA A 60 25.38 1.10 19.86
N PRO A 61 25.75 0.78 21.11
CA PRO A 61 27.12 0.99 21.56
C PRO A 61 28.03 0.18 20.63
N LYS A 62 28.99 0.86 19.99
CA LYS A 62 30.06 0.23 19.25
C LYS A 62 30.95 -0.50 20.25
N ASP A 63 30.59 -1.72 20.58
CA ASP A 63 31.50 -2.66 21.22
C ASP A 63 31.75 -3.85 20.29
N SER A 64 33.04 -4.19 20.21
CA SER A 64 33.68 -5.23 19.42
C SER A 64 33.96 -4.92 17.95
N GLU A 65 35.22 -4.57 17.71
CA GLU A 65 35.94 -4.88 16.50
C GLU A 65 35.66 -6.33 16.05
N ALA A 66 35.24 -6.48 14.80
CA ALA A 66 35.41 -7.72 14.05
C ALA A 66 35.82 -7.34 12.63
N ILE A 67 37.13 -7.43 12.38
CA ILE A 67 37.74 -7.42 11.06
C ILE A 67 37.22 -8.67 10.33
N GLY A 68 36.56 -8.49 9.19
CA GLY A 68 36.01 -9.62 8.42
C GLY A 68 35.45 -9.20 7.07
N CYS A 69 36.27 -9.31 6.04
CA CYS A 69 35.92 -9.21 4.63
C CYS A 69 34.87 -10.28 4.25
N PHE A 70 33.96 -9.93 3.34
CA PHE A 70 32.88 -10.75 2.74
C PHE A 70 31.64 -11.08 3.59
N THR A 71 30.60 -10.24 3.51
CA THR A 71 29.19 -10.71 3.51
C THR A 71 28.29 -9.74 2.73
N MET A 72 28.10 -10.00 1.44
CA MET A 72 27.08 -9.37 0.58
C MET A 72 25.83 -10.25 0.50
N TYR A 73 25.35 -10.86 1.59
CA TYR A 73 24.10 -11.62 1.57
C TYR A 73 23.39 -11.49 2.93
N ASN A 74 22.06 -11.25 2.87
CA ASN A 74 21.07 -11.25 3.97
C ASN A 74 20.58 -9.89 4.50
N ARG A 75 20.37 -8.88 3.64
CA ARG A 75 19.48 -7.74 3.97
C ARG A 75 18.05 -8.20 4.34
N LYS A 76 17.56 -9.27 3.69
CA LYS A 76 16.18 -9.79 3.86
C LYS A 76 15.92 -10.41 5.23
N ASP A 77 16.82 -11.27 5.73
CA ASP A 77 16.70 -11.81 7.09
C ASP A 77 16.93 -10.72 8.14
N THR A 78 17.79 -9.76 7.85
CA THR A 78 18.06 -8.62 8.71
C THR A 78 16.82 -7.73 8.88
N ASP A 79 16.07 -7.42 7.82
CA ASP A 79 14.85 -6.61 7.90
C ASP A 79 13.69 -7.37 8.55
N ARG A 80 13.54 -8.67 8.27
CA ARG A 80 12.51 -9.51 8.88
C ARG A 80 12.75 -9.71 10.39
N ASN A 81 14.01 -9.96 10.78
CA ASN A 81 14.40 -10.07 12.18
C ASN A 81 14.26 -8.72 12.91
N GLN A 82 14.53 -7.60 12.24
CA GLN A 82 14.24 -6.28 12.78
C GLN A 82 12.74 -6.07 12.99
N ASN A 83 11.89 -6.36 12.01
CA ASN A 83 10.44 -6.21 12.16
C ASN A 83 9.90 -7.07 13.32
N LEU A 84 10.38 -8.30 13.48
CA LEU A 84 10.06 -9.15 14.64
C LEU A 84 10.51 -8.55 15.97
N SER A 85 11.69 -7.91 15.99
CA SER A 85 12.19 -7.20 17.18
C SER A 85 11.32 -5.99 17.53
N ILE A 86 10.85 -5.19 16.55
CA ILE A 86 10.01 -4.01 16.83
C ILE A 86 8.60 -4.44 17.26
N LEU A 87 8.08 -5.56 16.75
CA LEU A 87 6.83 -6.13 17.24
C LEU A 87 6.90 -6.55 18.72
N SER A 88 8.10 -6.73 19.28
CA SER A 88 8.28 -6.96 20.72
C SER A 88 8.29 -5.67 21.55
N GLU A 89 8.41 -4.49 20.91
CA GLU A 89 8.38 -3.17 21.56
C GLU A 89 6.95 -2.69 21.86
N VAL A 90 5.93 -3.38 21.33
CA VAL A 90 4.51 -3.08 21.59
C VAL A 90 3.92 -4.00 22.66
N SER A 91 2.90 -3.49 23.37
CA SER A 91 2.20 -4.20 24.42
C SER A 91 1.55 -5.49 23.88
N ARG A 92 1.54 -6.58 24.67
CA ARG A 92 0.86 -7.83 24.26
C ARG A 92 -0.65 -7.64 24.10
N GLN A 93 -1.22 -6.70 24.86
CA GLN A 93 -2.61 -6.30 24.78
C GLN A 93 -2.65 -4.78 24.58
N PRO A 94 -3.02 -4.29 23.38
CA PRO A 94 -3.20 -2.87 23.17
C PRO A 94 -4.35 -2.34 24.03
N ASN A 95 -4.24 -1.08 24.44
CA ASN A 95 -5.28 -0.36 25.17
C ASN A 95 -5.47 1.03 24.56
N GLY A 96 -6.68 1.56 24.62
CA GLY A 96 -7.01 2.91 24.15
C GLY A 96 -6.52 3.15 22.72
N SER A 97 -5.82 4.27 22.51
CA SER A 97 -5.31 4.66 21.20
C SER A 97 -4.20 3.75 20.66
N GLU A 98 -3.61 2.85 21.48
CA GLU A 98 -2.60 1.90 20.99
C GLU A 98 -3.18 0.96 19.93
N TRP A 99 -4.48 0.64 20.03
CA TRP A 99 -5.17 -0.18 19.02
C TRP A 99 -4.97 0.34 17.60
N LEU A 100 -4.96 1.66 17.38
CA LEU A 100 -4.94 2.26 16.05
C LEU A 100 -3.64 1.97 15.26
N TRP A 101 -2.55 1.66 15.96
CA TRP A 101 -1.26 1.33 15.34
C TRP A 101 -0.75 -0.05 15.78
N HIS A 102 -1.53 -0.81 16.55
CA HIS A 102 -1.12 -2.15 17.00
C HIS A 102 -1.39 -3.22 15.93
N PRO A 103 -0.50 -4.20 15.70
CA PRO A 103 -0.65 -5.26 14.69
C PRO A 103 -2.00 -5.98 14.72
N LYS A 104 -2.56 -6.24 15.92
CA LYS A 104 -3.87 -6.89 16.10
C LYS A 104 -5.04 -6.17 15.40
N VAL A 105 -4.95 -4.86 15.16
CA VAL A 105 -6.00 -4.13 14.46
C VAL A 105 -6.11 -4.54 12.99
N VAL A 106 -5.00 -5.03 12.41
CA VAL A 106 -4.99 -5.57 11.04
C VAL A 106 -5.85 -6.84 10.98
N GLY A 107 -5.71 -7.73 11.96
CA GLY A 107 -6.56 -8.92 12.09
C GLY A 107 -8.04 -8.57 12.29
N LEU A 108 -8.34 -7.53 13.07
CA LEU A 108 -9.71 -7.02 13.24
C LEU A 108 -10.32 -6.60 11.90
N TYR A 109 -9.61 -5.78 11.12
CA TYR A 109 -10.09 -5.35 9.80
C TYR A 109 -10.19 -6.51 8.81
N LYS A 110 -9.28 -7.49 8.87
CA LYS A 110 -9.37 -8.69 8.04
C LYS A 110 -10.66 -9.47 8.28
N LEU A 111 -11.05 -9.68 9.54
CA LEU A 111 -12.31 -10.39 9.85
C LEU A 111 -13.50 -9.71 9.18
N VAL A 112 -13.56 -8.38 9.28
CA VAL A 112 -14.57 -7.56 8.60
C VAL A 112 -14.56 -7.75 7.07
N LEU A 113 -13.37 -7.81 6.45
CA LEU A 113 -13.25 -8.02 5.00
C LEU A 113 -13.62 -9.44 4.55
N GLN A 114 -13.64 -10.41 5.47
CA GLN A 114 -13.98 -11.81 5.18
C GLN A 114 -15.49 -12.10 5.33
N GLN A 115 -16.26 -11.17 5.87
CA GLN A 115 -17.70 -11.27 5.99
C GLN A 115 -18.35 -11.24 4.59
N SER A 116 -19.05 -12.31 4.23
CA SER A 116 -19.71 -12.43 2.93
C SER A 116 -20.87 -11.44 2.76
N ASP A 117 -21.51 -11.08 3.87
CA ASP A 117 -22.75 -10.28 3.89
C ASP A 117 -22.46 -8.81 4.29
N GLY A 118 -21.18 -8.46 4.46
CA GLY A 118 -20.77 -7.14 4.91
C GLY A 118 -21.11 -6.03 3.91
N SER A 119 -21.62 -4.89 4.42
CA SER A 119 -21.96 -3.75 3.57
C SER A 119 -20.73 -3.18 2.86
N THR A 120 -20.93 -2.62 1.66
CA THR A 120 -19.90 -1.88 0.91
C THR A 120 -19.23 -0.79 1.76
N THR A 121 -19.99 -0.12 2.62
CA THR A 121 -19.48 0.96 3.48
C THR A 121 -18.62 0.42 4.62
N THR A 122 -19.00 -0.70 5.24
CA THR A 122 -18.20 -1.42 6.23
C THR A 122 -16.85 -1.82 5.63
N ARG A 123 -16.87 -2.38 4.41
CA ARG A 123 -15.67 -2.77 3.68
C ARG A 123 -14.79 -1.57 3.30
N GLU A 124 -15.38 -0.51 2.75
CA GLU A 124 -14.69 0.75 2.46
C GLU A 124 -13.98 1.30 3.71
N ALA A 125 -14.69 1.33 4.85
CA ALA A 125 -14.17 1.86 6.09
C ALA A 125 -12.97 1.04 6.62
N ALA A 126 -13.07 -0.28 6.58
CA ALA A 126 -11.98 -1.18 6.96
C ALA A 126 -10.75 -1.02 6.03
N ILE A 127 -10.95 -0.99 4.71
CA ILE A 127 -9.86 -0.76 3.74
C ILE A 127 -9.25 0.62 3.94
N GLY A 128 -10.06 1.66 4.15
CA GLY A 128 -9.60 3.02 4.42
C GLY A 128 -8.80 3.14 5.71
N ALA A 129 -9.18 2.39 6.76
CA ALA A 129 -8.40 2.33 7.99
C ALA A 129 -7.03 1.65 7.74
N LEU A 130 -7.01 0.53 7.01
CA LEU A 130 -5.77 -0.15 6.59
C LEU A 130 -4.88 0.77 5.74
N GLN A 131 -5.46 1.51 4.80
CA GLN A 131 -4.75 2.51 3.99
C GLN A 131 -4.10 3.57 4.89
N ASN A 132 -4.82 4.07 5.89
CA ASN A 132 -4.35 5.11 6.78
C ASN A 132 -3.20 4.62 7.68
N ILE A 133 -3.34 3.46 8.32
CA ILE A 133 -2.28 2.92 9.20
C ILE A 133 -1.03 2.47 8.43
N THR A 134 -1.14 2.23 7.12
CA THR A 134 0.01 1.90 6.25
C THR A 134 0.56 3.12 5.50
N ALA A 135 0.05 4.32 5.78
CA ALA A 135 0.46 5.54 5.05
C ALA A 135 1.80 6.10 5.53
N GLY A 136 2.52 6.73 4.60
CA GLY A 136 3.77 7.46 4.86
C GLY A 136 5.03 6.65 4.56
N GLU A 137 6.16 7.13 5.07
CA GLU A 137 7.48 6.51 4.89
C GLU A 137 8.07 6.01 6.21
N GLY A 138 7.32 6.17 7.31
CA GLY A 138 7.75 5.78 8.64
C GLY A 138 7.98 4.27 8.74
N ARG A 139 8.94 3.89 9.59
CA ARG A 139 9.30 2.48 9.85
C ARG A 139 8.08 1.65 10.26
N TRP A 140 7.23 2.20 11.13
CA TRP A 140 6.05 1.49 11.63
C TRP A 140 4.97 1.27 10.57
N ALA A 141 4.77 2.21 9.64
CA ALA A 141 3.90 2.00 8.48
C ALA A 141 4.38 0.82 7.63
N SER A 142 5.71 0.66 7.49
CA SER A 142 6.32 -0.50 6.83
C SER A 142 6.10 -1.81 7.60
N VAL A 143 6.19 -1.77 8.94
CA VAL A 143 5.91 -2.93 9.81
C VAL A 143 4.46 -3.37 9.63
N LEU A 144 3.49 -2.45 9.74
CA LEU A 144 2.07 -2.78 9.56
C LEU A 144 1.76 -3.25 8.14
N SER A 145 2.41 -2.70 7.11
CA SER A 145 2.31 -3.23 5.74
C SER A 145 2.80 -4.68 5.65
N GLY A 146 3.88 -5.01 6.35
CA GLY A 146 4.35 -6.39 6.48
C GLY A 146 3.38 -7.30 7.26
N VAL A 147 2.72 -6.79 8.29
CA VAL A 147 1.65 -7.53 9.01
C VAL A 147 0.50 -7.86 8.05
N VAL A 148 0.03 -6.90 7.26
CA VAL A 148 -1.04 -7.10 6.26
C VAL A 148 -0.68 -8.21 5.26
N VAL A 149 0.54 -8.19 4.72
CA VAL A 149 0.95 -9.09 3.63
C VAL A 149 1.48 -10.44 4.14
N ASP A 150 2.36 -10.44 5.13
CA ASP A 150 3.11 -11.63 5.53
C ASP A 150 2.46 -12.39 6.69
N GLN A 151 1.93 -11.68 7.69
CA GLN A 151 1.31 -12.31 8.87
C GLN A 151 -0.16 -12.64 8.60
N GLU A 152 -0.95 -11.63 8.22
CA GLU A 152 -2.38 -11.77 7.99
C GLU A 152 -2.73 -12.30 6.60
N ARG A 153 -1.76 -12.31 5.67
CA ARG A 153 -1.90 -12.84 4.30
C ARG A 153 -3.11 -12.28 3.56
N MET A 154 -3.34 -10.98 3.70
CA MET A 154 -4.55 -10.33 3.17
C MET A 154 -4.48 -10.04 1.68
N LEU A 155 -3.33 -10.19 1.02
CA LEU A 155 -3.16 -9.80 -0.38
C LEU A 155 -4.19 -10.43 -1.33
N PRO A 156 -4.51 -11.75 -1.28
CA PRO A 156 -5.56 -12.32 -2.14
C PRO A 156 -6.92 -11.68 -1.90
N ILE A 157 -7.33 -11.53 -0.64
CA ILE A 157 -8.61 -10.88 -0.27
C ILE A 157 -8.66 -9.47 -0.86
N LEU A 158 -7.60 -8.67 -0.71
CA LEU A 158 -7.53 -7.30 -1.22
C LEU A 158 -7.57 -7.25 -2.76
N LEU A 159 -6.96 -8.21 -3.45
CA LEU A 159 -6.97 -8.26 -4.92
C LEU A 159 -8.34 -8.69 -5.47
N ASP A 160 -9.04 -9.61 -4.81
CA ASP A 160 -10.39 -10.03 -5.20
C ASP A 160 -11.38 -8.85 -5.12
N LEU A 161 -11.19 -7.96 -4.13
CA LEU A 161 -12.01 -6.76 -3.98
C LEU A 161 -11.81 -5.72 -5.08
N LEU A 162 -10.77 -5.84 -5.93
CA LEU A 162 -10.63 -4.95 -7.07
C LEU A 162 -11.69 -5.21 -8.13
N ASP A 163 -12.41 -6.33 -8.14
CA ASP A 163 -13.38 -6.63 -9.21
C ASP A 163 -14.57 -5.65 -9.25
N THR A 164 -14.82 -4.89 -8.18
CA THR A 164 -15.84 -3.84 -8.11
C THR A 164 -15.62 -2.67 -9.10
N ASP A 165 -16.71 -2.02 -9.51
CA ASP A 165 -16.69 -0.75 -10.25
C ASP A 165 -16.96 0.47 -9.34
N SER A 166 -17.15 0.23 -8.03
CA SER A 166 -17.40 1.29 -7.06
C SER A 166 -16.13 2.07 -6.74
N ASP A 167 -16.05 3.31 -7.22
CA ASP A 167 -14.95 4.23 -6.90
C ASP A 167 -14.80 4.47 -5.38
N MET A 168 -15.90 4.37 -4.62
CA MET A 168 -15.86 4.49 -3.16
C MET A 168 -14.92 3.44 -2.55
N GLU A 169 -14.92 2.22 -3.10
CA GLU A 169 -14.05 1.13 -2.63
C GLU A 169 -12.69 1.13 -3.33
N LEU A 170 -12.67 1.38 -4.64
CA LEU A 170 -11.44 1.35 -5.43
C LEU A 170 -10.43 2.40 -4.94
N LYS A 171 -10.86 3.57 -4.49
CA LYS A 171 -9.97 4.63 -4.00
C LYS A 171 -9.14 4.20 -2.78
N PRO A 172 -9.74 3.82 -1.63
CA PRO A 172 -8.96 3.36 -0.50
C PRO A 172 -8.23 2.05 -0.79
N LEU A 173 -8.81 1.15 -1.60
CA LEU A 173 -8.19 -0.13 -1.93
C LEU A 173 -6.90 0.04 -2.74
N THR A 174 -6.96 0.79 -3.84
CA THR A 174 -5.76 1.08 -4.64
C THR A 174 -4.75 1.92 -3.88
N GLY A 175 -5.21 2.80 -2.99
CA GLY A 175 -4.35 3.54 -2.06
C GLY A 175 -3.59 2.63 -1.09
N LEU A 176 -4.27 1.65 -0.49
CA LEU A 176 -3.67 0.62 0.34
C LEU A 176 -2.67 -0.22 -0.46
N LEU A 177 -3.07 -0.72 -1.62
CA LEU A 177 -2.19 -1.51 -2.50
C LEU A 177 -0.92 -0.73 -2.91
N ARG A 178 -1.02 0.58 -3.12
CA ARG A 178 0.14 1.45 -3.33
C ARG A 178 1.06 1.50 -2.11
N ASN A 179 0.51 1.61 -0.90
CA ASN A 179 1.30 1.58 0.34
C ASN A 179 1.99 0.22 0.55
N LEU A 180 1.27 -0.88 0.32
CA LEU A 180 1.84 -2.22 0.40
C LEU A 180 2.95 -2.43 -0.64
N ALA A 181 2.73 -1.98 -1.89
CA ALA A 181 3.74 -2.02 -2.93
C ALA A 181 4.97 -1.18 -2.58
N ARG A 182 4.81 -0.03 -1.91
CA ARG A 182 5.93 0.79 -1.41
C ARG A 182 6.79 0.01 -0.41
N HIS A 183 6.15 -0.55 0.61
CA HIS A 183 6.81 -1.16 1.77
C HIS A 183 7.20 -2.64 1.60
N CYS A 184 6.82 -3.29 0.51
CA CYS A 184 7.14 -4.70 0.33
C CYS A 184 8.66 -4.93 0.20
N SER A 185 9.18 -5.88 0.98
CA SER A 185 10.58 -6.29 0.94
C SER A 185 10.91 -7.13 -0.29
N ASN A 186 9.94 -7.90 -0.80
CA ASN A 186 10.07 -8.75 -1.98
C ASN A 186 9.23 -8.21 -3.14
N LYS A 187 9.83 -7.31 -3.93
CA LYS A 187 9.20 -6.66 -5.08
C LYS A 187 8.79 -7.65 -6.17
N ASP A 188 9.55 -8.72 -6.38
CA ASP A 188 9.24 -9.74 -7.38
C ASP A 188 8.03 -10.59 -6.98
N TYR A 189 7.94 -10.99 -5.70
CA TYR A 189 6.73 -11.66 -5.20
C TYR A 189 5.51 -10.76 -5.35
N MET A 190 5.64 -9.51 -4.94
CA MET A 190 4.54 -8.55 -5.03
C MET A 190 4.13 -8.30 -6.49
N ALA A 191 5.10 -8.19 -7.40
CA ALA A 191 4.86 -8.01 -8.83
C ALA A 191 4.07 -9.17 -9.45
N LYS A 192 4.46 -10.42 -9.15
CA LYS A 192 3.77 -11.62 -9.66
C LYS A 192 2.29 -11.68 -9.30
N ASN A 193 1.91 -11.13 -8.14
CA ASN A 193 0.53 -11.16 -7.66
C ASN A 193 -0.26 -9.92 -8.10
N MET A 194 0.35 -8.73 -8.11
CA MET A 194 -0.38 -7.48 -8.30
C MET A 194 -0.42 -7.00 -9.75
N VAL A 195 0.65 -7.18 -10.54
CA VAL A 195 0.80 -6.47 -11.82
C VAL A 195 -0.34 -6.76 -12.78
N ASN A 196 -0.78 -8.03 -12.87
CA ASN A 196 -1.88 -8.39 -13.76
C ASN A 196 -3.19 -7.70 -13.39
N VAL A 197 -3.58 -7.77 -12.12
CA VAL A 197 -4.83 -7.18 -11.63
C VAL A 197 -4.81 -5.65 -11.72
N LEU A 198 -3.66 -5.03 -11.44
CA LEU A 198 -3.51 -3.58 -11.55
C LEU A 198 -3.55 -3.09 -13.00
N VAL A 199 -2.87 -3.78 -13.92
CA VAL A 199 -2.88 -3.42 -15.34
C VAL A 199 -4.24 -3.67 -15.98
N SER A 200 -4.97 -4.71 -15.56
CA SER A 200 -6.32 -4.97 -16.07
C SER A 200 -7.28 -3.83 -15.72
N LYS A 201 -7.19 -3.27 -14.50
CA LYS A 201 -8.02 -2.14 -14.04
C LYS A 201 -7.57 -0.75 -14.53
N LEU A 202 -6.39 -0.59 -15.11
CA LEU A 202 -6.03 0.67 -15.76
C LEU A 202 -6.98 0.96 -16.96
N PRO A 203 -7.40 2.22 -17.16
CA PRO A 203 -8.08 2.61 -18.39
C PRO A 203 -7.14 2.54 -19.60
N SER A 204 -7.71 2.52 -20.79
CA SER A 204 -6.96 2.55 -22.05
C SER A 204 -6.28 3.89 -22.30
N ASP A 205 -6.87 4.99 -21.81
CA ASP A 205 -6.36 6.35 -21.91
C ASP A 205 -6.87 7.23 -20.76
N GLY A 206 -6.48 8.50 -20.73
CA GLY A 206 -6.90 9.47 -19.71
C GLY A 206 -8.22 10.19 -20.03
N LEU A 207 -8.90 9.85 -21.13
CA LEU A 207 -10.24 10.37 -21.44
C LEU A 207 -11.32 9.50 -20.79
N GLN A 208 -11.05 8.21 -20.59
CA GLN A 208 -11.92 7.33 -19.83
C GLN A 208 -12.10 7.82 -18.38
N LYS A 209 -13.37 7.87 -17.94
CA LYS A 209 -13.75 8.38 -16.61
C LYS A 209 -13.93 7.30 -15.56
N SER A 210 -13.90 6.02 -15.96
CA SER A 210 -13.89 4.87 -15.06
C SER A 210 -12.64 4.02 -15.34
N PRO A 211 -11.83 3.68 -14.31
CA PRO A 211 -11.97 4.12 -12.92
C PRO A 211 -11.64 5.62 -12.75
N SER A 212 -11.99 6.22 -11.60
CA SER A 212 -11.66 7.63 -11.34
C SER A 212 -10.16 7.93 -11.43
N THR A 213 -9.84 9.19 -11.71
CA THR A 213 -8.45 9.63 -11.85
C THR A 213 -7.61 9.39 -10.60
N GLU A 214 -8.22 9.44 -9.40
CA GLU A 214 -7.55 9.12 -8.14
C GLU A 214 -7.12 7.65 -8.08
N VAL A 215 -8.00 6.73 -8.52
CA VAL A 215 -7.71 5.30 -8.64
C VAL A 215 -6.58 5.07 -9.64
N VAL A 216 -6.62 5.74 -10.80
CA VAL A 216 -5.54 5.67 -11.80
C VAL A 216 -4.20 6.12 -11.22
N VAL A 217 -4.16 7.24 -10.48
CA VAL A 217 -2.94 7.73 -9.81
C VAL A 217 -2.43 6.72 -8.78
N ASN A 218 -3.31 6.09 -8.01
CA ASN A 218 -2.94 5.08 -7.03
C ASN A 218 -2.36 3.83 -7.70
N ILE A 219 -2.99 3.34 -8.77
CA ILE A 219 -2.50 2.19 -9.55
C ILE A 219 -1.14 2.50 -10.16
N CYS A 220 -0.98 3.64 -10.84
CA CYS A 220 0.31 4.07 -11.38
C CYS A 220 1.37 4.17 -10.27
N GLY A 221 1.02 4.71 -9.10
CA GLY A 221 1.91 4.76 -7.95
C GLY A 221 2.34 3.36 -7.46
N ALA A 222 1.42 2.40 -7.41
CA ALA A 222 1.72 1.02 -7.02
C ALA A 222 2.66 0.36 -8.04
N LEU A 223 2.35 0.46 -9.34
CA LEU A 223 3.19 -0.06 -10.42
C LEU A 223 4.58 0.58 -10.39
N ASN A 224 4.66 1.89 -10.13
CA ASN A 224 5.94 2.60 -10.02
C ASN A 224 6.81 2.02 -8.90
N HIS A 225 6.23 1.83 -7.71
CA HIS A 225 6.94 1.24 -6.56
C HIS A 225 7.45 -0.17 -6.82
N LEU A 226 6.77 -0.95 -7.67
CA LEU A 226 7.22 -2.27 -8.09
C LEU A 226 8.35 -2.16 -9.13
N VAL A 227 8.18 -1.33 -10.16
CA VAL A 227 9.14 -1.16 -11.26
C VAL A 227 10.48 -0.61 -10.78
N THR A 228 10.55 0.24 -9.75
CA THR A 228 11.81 0.83 -9.27
C THR A 228 12.87 -0.21 -8.86
N CYS A 229 12.47 -1.41 -8.44
CA CYS A 229 13.41 -2.46 -8.01
C CYS A 229 13.08 -3.86 -8.54
N SER A 230 12.18 -3.97 -9.52
CA SER A 230 11.81 -5.24 -10.15
C SER A 230 11.74 -5.11 -11.67
N SER A 231 12.75 -5.64 -12.35
CA SER A 231 12.69 -5.81 -13.81
C SER A 231 11.58 -6.78 -14.23
N LEU A 232 11.20 -7.71 -13.33
CA LEU A 232 10.07 -8.61 -13.52
C LEU A 232 8.76 -7.83 -13.66
N ALA A 233 8.51 -6.85 -12.77
CA ALA A 233 7.35 -5.97 -12.88
C ALA A 233 7.30 -5.23 -14.23
N ALA A 234 8.42 -4.63 -14.66
CA ALA A 234 8.50 -3.92 -15.93
C ALA A 234 8.23 -4.83 -17.15
N ARG A 235 8.75 -6.07 -17.10
CA ARG A 235 8.50 -7.08 -18.13
C ARG A 235 7.03 -7.49 -18.17
N ASP A 236 6.44 -7.77 -17.01
CA ASP A 236 5.06 -8.25 -16.91
C ASP A 236 4.06 -7.15 -17.31
N ILE A 237 4.29 -5.88 -16.93
CA ILE A 237 3.52 -4.72 -17.42
C ILE A 237 3.57 -4.66 -18.95
N SER A 238 4.75 -4.83 -19.55
CA SER A 238 4.89 -4.86 -21.01
C SER A 238 4.10 -6.01 -21.63
N TYR A 239 4.21 -7.21 -21.06
CA TYR A 239 3.53 -8.41 -21.55
C TYR A 239 2.01 -8.24 -21.55
N LEU A 240 1.46 -7.61 -20.51
CA LEU A 240 0.02 -7.42 -20.30
C LEU A 240 -0.56 -6.15 -20.96
N ASN A 241 0.09 -5.67 -22.02
CA ASN A 241 -0.32 -4.46 -22.77
C ASN A 241 -0.38 -3.18 -21.91
N GLY A 242 0.30 -3.14 -20.76
CA GLY A 242 0.28 -2.01 -19.83
C GLY A 242 0.99 -0.77 -20.37
N ILE A 243 2.00 -0.93 -21.24
CA ILE A 243 2.69 0.22 -21.86
C ILE A 243 1.71 1.04 -22.71
N SER A 244 0.87 0.40 -23.52
CA SER A 244 -0.15 1.07 -24.35
C SER A 244 -1.09 1.92 -23.50
N LYS A 245 -1.59 1.35 -22.39
CA LYS A 245 -2.47 2.05 -21.44
C LYS A 245 -1.78 3.24 -20.78
N LEU A 246 -0.55 3.04 -20.29
CA LEU A 246 0.23 4.10 -19.64
C LEU A 246 0.56 5.24 -20.60
N VAL A 247 0.90 4.93 -21.86
CA VAL A 247 1.10 5.94 -22.90
C VAL A 247 -0.21 6.68 -23.18
N GLY A 248 -1.33 5.96 -23.33
CA GLY A 248 -2.65 6.57 -23.51
C GLY A 248 -3.02 7.53 -22.37
N ILE A 249 -2.81 7.14 -21.11
CA ILE A 249 -3.04 7.99 -19.94
C ILE A 249 -2.11 9.22 -19.96
N LYS A 250 -0.85 9.03 -20.35
CA LYS A 250 0.15 10.10 -20.45
C LYS A 250 -0.19 11.11 -21.56
N THR A 251 -0.70 10.69 -22.71
CA THR A 251 -0.81 11.55 -23.91
C THR A 251 -2.22 11.99 -24.24
N SER A 252 -3.22 11.18 -23.90
CA SER A 252 -4.61 11.36 -24.32
C SER A 252 -5.48 11.60 -23.10
N HIS A 253 -5.51 12.84 -22.64
CA HIS A 253 -6.21 13.25 -21.43
C HIS A 253 -6.69 14.71 -21.54
N ASP A 254 -7.66 15.09 -20.70
CA ASP A 254 -8.09 16.50 -20.62
C ASP A 254 -7.14 17.34 -19.76
N ASN A 255 -7.28 18.67 -19.82
CA ASN A 255 -6.44 19.60 -19.06
C ASN A 255 -6.85 19.76 -17.59
N SER A 256 -7.67 18.86 -17.03
CA SER A 256 -8.03 18.94 -15.62
C SER A 256 -6.82 18.63 -14.72
N SER A 257 -6.80 19.21 -13.53
CA SER A 257 -5.75 18.96 -12.53
C SER A 257 -5.61 17.48 -12.18
N GLY A 258 -6.73 16.74 -12.14
CA GLY A 258 -6.74 15.30 -11.93
C GLY A 258 -6.01 14.58 -13.06
N SER A 259 -6.44 14.81 -14.31
CA SER A 259 -5.88 14.16 -15.49
C SER A 259 -4.37 14.42 -15.64
N LEU A 260 -3.93 15.64 -15.39
CA LEU A 260 -2.50 15.99 -15.39
C LEU A 260 -1.70 15.21 -14.32
N LYS A 261 -2.29 14.95 -13.14
CA LYS A 261 -1.66 14.11 -12.11
C LYS A 261 -1.56 12.66 -12.56
N ALA A 262 -2.60 12.11 -13.18
CA ALA A 262 -2.57 10.75 -13.72
C ALA A 262 -1.56 10.59 -14.85
N ALA A 263 -1.49 11.56 -15.77
CA ALA A 263 -0.51 11.59 -16.85
C ALA A 263 0.93 11.60 -16.32
N ARG A 264 1.23 12.44 -15.33
CA ARG A 264 2.55 12.47 -14.65
C ARG A 264 2.87 11.15 -13.95
N ALA A 265 1.90 10.56 -13.27
CA ALA A 265 2.08 9.28 -12.60
C ALA A 265 2.39 8.15 -13.60
N ALA A 266 1.64 8.09 -14.72
CA ALA A 266 1.88 7.13 -15.80
C ALA A 266 3.25 7.33 -16.45
N SER A 267 3.63 8.59 -16.71
CA SER A 267 4.95 8.93 -17.26
C SER A 267 6.09 8.49 -16.34
N THR A 268 5.93 8.66 -15.01
CA THR A 268 6.93 8.21 -14.04
C THR A 268 7.15 6.68 -14.10
N VAL A 269 6.06 5.90 -14.22
CA VAL A 269 6.15 4.45 -14.41
C VAL A 269 6.94 4.12 -15.68
N LEU A 270 6.59 4.74 -16.80
CA LEU A 270 7.24 4.53 -18.09
C LEU A 270 8.74 4.88 -18.03
N CYS A 271 9.10 6.03 -17.44
CA CYS A 271 10.49 6.44 -17.22
C CYS A 271 11.29 5.38 -16.47
N ASN A 272 10.74 4.85 -15.36
CA ASN A 272 11.41 3.83 -14.56
C ASN A 272 11.47 2.47 -15.28
N MET A 273 10.46 2.11 -16.08
CA MET A 273 10.51 0.92 -16.93
C MET A 273 11.65 1.01 -17.96
N PHE A 274 11.89 2.19 -18.51
CA PHE A 274 12.91 2.39 -19.54
C PHE A 274 14.36 2.35 -18.99
N GLN A 275 14.56 2.36 -17.67
CA GLN A 275 15.89 2.13 -17.09
C GLN A 275 16.39 0.69 -17.33
N TYR A 276 15.49 -0.24 -17.65
CA TYR A 276 15.84 -1.64 -17.93
C TYR A 276 16.26 -1.85 -19.38
N ASN A 277 17.52 -1.56 -19.71
CA ASN A 277 18.09 -1.69 -21.06
C ASN A 277 17.84 -3.07 -21.71
N LYS A 278 17.78 -4.14 -20.91
CA LYS A 278 17.50 -5.50 -21.41
C LYS A 278 16.12 -5.66 -22.04
N LEU A 279 15.16 -4.80 -21.68
CA LEU A 279 13.78 -4.84 -22.18
C LEU A 279 13.56 -3.94 -23.42
N HIS A 280 14.53 -3.11 -23.80
CA HIS A 280 14.36 -2.14 -24.90
C HIS A 280 14.06 -2.81 -26.25
N ARG A 281 14.69 -3.95 -26.53
CA ARG A 281 14.41 -4.72 -27.75
C ARG A 281 12.96 -5.18 -27.78
N ASP A 282 12.44 -5.67 -26.65
CA ASP A 282 11.09 -6.17 -26.53
C ASP A 282 10.07 -5.03 -26.65
N TYR A 283 10.39 -3.85 -26.10
CA TYR A 283 9.59 -2.64 -26.28
C TYR A 283 9.52 -2.22 -27.76
N LYS A 284 10.66 -2.23 -28.47
CA LYS A 284 10.72 -1.90 -29.90
C LYS A 284 9.94 -2.90 -30.75
N GLN A 285 10.00 -4.19 -30.44
CA GLN A 285 9.22 -5.22 -31.12
C GLN A 285 7.71 -5.02 -30.97
N LYS A 286 7.27 -4.40 -29.86
CA LYS A 286 5.87 -4.02 -29.61
C LYS A 286 5.49 -2.64 -30.19
N GLY A 287 6.40 -1.99 -30.93
CA GLY A 287 6.14 -0.71 -31.58
C GLY A 287 6.45 0.52 -30.75
N PHE A 288 6.99 0.38 -29.54
CA PHE A 288 7.34 1.53 -28.70
C PHE A 288 8.75 2.04 -28.99
N CYS A 289 8.92 3.35 -28.88
CA CYS A 289 10.18 4.05 -29.02
C CYS A 289 10.54 4.82 -27.75
N ARG A 290 11.77 5.34 -27.67
CA ARG A 290 12.25 6.08 -26.49
C ARG A 290 11.32 7.24 -26.09
N ARG A 291 10.69 7.92 -27.05
CA ARG A 291 9.80 9.07 -26.81
C ARG A 291 8.57 8.69 -25.98
N ASP A 292 8.08 7.45 -26.12
CA ASP A 292 6.94 6.98 -25.33
C ASP A 292 7.28 6.92 -23.84
N PHE A 293 8.54 6.61 -23.53
CA PHE A 293 9.02 6.46 -22.16
C PHE A 293 9.62 7.71 -21.52
N THR A 294 9.93 8.74 -22.31
CA THR A 294 10.53 9.98 -21.80
C THR A 294 9.51 11.10 -21.78
N ASP A 295 9.48 11.92 -20.73
CA ASP A 295 8.86 13.24 -20.81
C ASP A 295 9.81 14.21 -21.50
N LEU A 296 9.32 14.89 -22.54
CA LEU A 296 10.02 16.03 -23.17
C LEU A 296 9.37 17.37 -22.78
N THR A 297 8.33 17.35 -21.93
CA THR A 297 7.42 18.48 -21.67
C THR A 297 7.13 18.71 -20.19
N ILE A 298 7.99 18.22 -19.29
CA ILE A 298 8.04 18.64 -17.87
C ILE A 298 9.41 19.25 -17.62
#